data_AF-H1KY55-F1
#
_entry.id   AF-H1KY55-F1
#
_cell.length_a   1.000
_cell.length_b   1.000
_cell.length_c   1.000
_cell.angle_alpha   90.00
_cell.angle_beta   90.00
_cell.angle_gamma   90.00
#
_symmetry.space_group_name_H-M   'P 1'
#
loop_
_entity.id
_entity.type
_entity.pdbx_description
1 polymer ?
#
loop_
_entity_poly.entity_id
_entity_poly.type
_entity_poly.pdbx_seq_one_letter_code
_entity_poly.pdbx_strand_id
1 'polypeptide(L)'
;MEVKELMEKIIYNKIKLLLICKFKSIEEYKNKLYDDIAVSQMKDVEALYEKYLMYIGEKPKINVELSGDIKEILRETIELEKKLIKESGMTFGIRQTTIHCLTSDEKFYFYLK
;
A
#
# COMPACT_ATOMS: atom_id res chain seq x y z
N MET A 1 -15.13 6.75 6.96
CA MET A 1 -14.67 5.90 5.85
C MET A 1 -15.05 4.50 6.22
N GLU A 2 -15.78 3.83 5.35
CA GLU A 2 -16.07 2.41 5.54
C GLU A 2 -14.79 1.58 5.32
N VAL A 3 -14.72 0.37 5.89
CA VAL A 3 -13.59 -0.57 5.69
C VAL A 3 -13.28 -0.75 4.22
N LYS A 4 -14.33 -0.81 3.39
CA LYS A 4 -14.24 -0.84 1.93
C LYS A 4 -13.43 0.33 1.37
N GLU A 5 -13.82 1.57 1.67
CA GLU A 5 -13.15 2.78 1.19
C GLU A 5 -11.69 2.87 1.67
N LEU A 6 -11.42 2.42 2.91
CA LEU A 6 -10.06 2.34 3.45
C LEU A 6 -9.20 1.39 2.64
N MET A 7 -9.70 0.19 2.38
CA MET A 7 -8.96 -0.79 1.59
C MET A 7 -8.73 -0.30 0.17
N GLU A 8 -9.74 0.28 -0.49
CA GLU A 8 -9.57 0.85 -1.84
C GLU A 8 -8.49 1.93 -1.86
N LYS A 9 -8.49 2.84 -0.87
CA LYS A 9 -7.52 3.91 -0.80
C LYS A 9 -6.09 3.40 -0.52
N ILE A 10 -5.95 2.41 0.37
CA ILE A 10 -4.65 1.77 0.64
C ILE A 10 -4.15 1.07 -0.62
N ILE A 11 -4.98 0.25 -1.28
CA ILE A 11 -4.59 -0.45 -2.51
C ILE A 11 -4.20 0.57 -3.60
N TYR A 12 -4.97 1.64 -3.77
CA TYR A 12 -4.64 2.74 -4.67
C TYR A 12 -3.25 3.33 -4.35
N ASN A 13 -2.97 3.67 -3.08
CA ASN A 13 -1.71 4.28 -2.70
C ASN A 13 -0.53 3.33 -2.93
N LYS A 14 -0.71 2.04 -2.62
CA LYS A 14 0.34 1.03 -2.84
C LYS A 14 0.63 0.81 -4.32
N ILE A 15 -0.38 0.79 -5.19
CA ILE A 15 -0.17 0.75 -6.66
C ILE A 15 0.56 2.01 -7.11
N LYS A 16 0.17 3.18 -6.59
CA LYS A 16 0.83 4.45 -6.89
C LYS A 16 2.31 4.44 -6.48
N LEU A 17 2.62 3.99 -5.26
CA LEU A 17 3.98 3.83 -4.75
C LEU A 17 4.79 2.83 -5.58
N LEU A 18 4.20 1.69 -5.93
CA LEU A 18 4.80 0.70 -6.84
C LEU A 18 5.26 1.36 -8.14
N LEU A 19 4.36 2.06 -8.83
CA LEU A 19 4.65 2.64 -10.13
C LEU A 19 5.67 3.79 -10.05
N ILE A 20 5.48 4.71 -9.09
CA ILE A 20 6.41 5.84 -8.91
C ILE A 20 7.80 5.33 -8.53
N CYS A 21 7.91 4.36 -7.61
CA CYS A 21 9.21 3.82 -7.20
C CYS A 21 9.90 3.04 -8.33
N LYS A 22 9.15 2.34 -9.20
CA LYS A 22 9.76 1.71 -10.40
C LYS A 22 10.37 2.75 -11.33
N PHE A 23 9.66 3.84 -11.61
CA PHE A 23 10.21 4.91 -12.45
C PHE A 23 11.41 5.58 -11.77
N LYS A 24 11.30 5.90 -10.47
CA LYS A 24 12.38 6.52 -9.71
C LYS A 24 13.64 5.67 -9.65
N SER A 25 13.49 4.35 -9.49
CA SER A 25 14.61 3.42 -9.54
C SER A 25 15.34 3.49 -10.89
N ILE A 26 14.60 3.56 -12.00
CA ILE A 26 15.18 3.68 -13.35
C ILE A 26 15.90 5.03 -13.52
N GLU A 27 15.27 6.13 -13.12
CA GLU A 27 15.86 7.48 -13.19
C GLU A 27 17.16 7.59 -12.39
N GLU A 28 17.26 6.87 -11.27
CA GLU A 28 18.44 6.85 -10.40
C GLU A 28 19.37 5.65 -10.66
N TYR A 29 19.48 5.22 -11.92
CA TYR A 29 20.42 4.18 -12.36
C TYR A 29 20.26 2.84 -11.60
N LYS A 30 19.02 2.36 -11.50
CA LYS A 30 18.61 1.15 -10.77
C LYS A 30 18.86 1.27 -9.27
N ASN A 31 18.38 2.37 -8.67
CA ASN A 31 18.42 2.53 -7.23
C ASN A 31 17.65 1.38 -6.56
N LYS A 32 18.38 0.62 -5.74
CA LYS A 32 17.89 -0.59 -5.08
C LYS A 32 16.81 -0.31 -4.06
N LEU A 33 16.86 0.81 -3.34
CA LEU A 33 15.86 1.15 -2.33
C LEU A 33 14.47 1.31 -2.98
N TYR A 34 14.39 2.06 -4.07
CA TYR A 34 13.12 2.24 -4.79
C TYR A 34 12.64 0.95 -5.45
N ASP A 35 13.56 0.10 -5.94
CA ASP A 35 13.17 -1.22 -6.46
C ASP A 35 12.61 -2.14 -5.36
N ASP A 36 13.26 -2.17 -4.20
CA ASP A 36 12.83 -2.94 -3.04
C ASP A 36 11.44 -2.46 -2.54
N ILE A 37 11.23 -1.14 -2.47
CA ILE A 37 9.91 -0.57 -2.16
C ILE A 37 8.89 -1.05 -3.18
N ALA A 38 9.16 -0.90 -4.47
CA ALA A 38 8.24 -1.28 -5.53
C ALA A 38 7.86 -2.77 -5.45
N VAL A 39 8.83 -3.66 -5.28
CA VAL A 39 8.59 -5.11 -5.14
C VAL A 39 7.74 -5.41 -3.90
N SER A 40 7.97 -4.73 -2.79
CA SER A 40 7.15 -4.90 -1.58
C SER A 40 5.71 -4.43 -1.80
N GLN A 41 5.53 -3.23 -2.37
CA GLN A 41 4.20 -2.67 -2.64
C GLN A 41 3.39 -3.56 -3.58
N MET A 42 4.03 -4.17 -4.58
CA MET A 42 3.35 -5.13 -5.47
C MET A 42 2.78 -6.32 -4.71
N LYS A 43 3.58 -6.96 -3.85
CA LYS A 43 3.14 -8.11 -3.05
C LYS A 43 2.01 -7.74 -2.10
N ASP A 44 2.11 -6.57 -1.48
CA ASP A 44 1.08 -6.04 -0.59
C ASP A 44 -0.24 -5.77 -1.33
N VAL A 45 -0.17 -5.20 -2.54
CA VAL A 45 -1.33 -4.98 -3.40
C VAL A 45 -2.01 -6.30 -3.72
N GLU A 46 -1.26 -7.30 -4.17
CA GLU A 46 -1.81 -8.62 -4.50
C GLU A 46 -2.56 -9.23 -3.30
N ALA A 47 -1.93 -9.21 -2.12
CA ALA A 47 -2.52 -9.75 -0.90
C ALA A 47 -3.77 -8.98 -0.45
N LEU A 48 -3.72 -7.64 -0.43
CA LEU A 48 -4.86 -6.81 -0.03
C LEU A 48 -6.01 -6.89 -1.03
N TYR A 49 -5.72 -6.96 -2.33
CA TYR A 49 -6.72 -7.10 -3.38
C TYR A 49 -7.43 -8.46 -3.27
N GLU A 50 -6.70 -9.55 -3.01
CA GLU A 50 -7.29 -10.86 -2.75
C GLU A 50 -8.26 -10.78 -1.56
N LYS A 51 -7.84 -10.17 -0.45
CA LYS A 51 -8.73 -9.99 0.71
C LYS A 51 -9.92 -9.10 0.38
N TYR A 52 -9.73 -8.03 -0.38
CA TYR A 52 -10.84 -7.17 -0.81
C TYR A 52 -11.91 -7.97 -1.56
N LEU A 53 -11.51 -8.80 -2.54
CA LEU A 53 -12.43 -9.64 -3.28
C LEU A 53 -13.16 -10.64 -2.36
N MET A 54 -12.44 -11.28 -1.44
CA MET A 54 -13.01 -12.27 -0.52
C MET A 54 -14.05 -11.66 0.43
N TYR A 55 -13.80 -10.46 0.94
CA TYR A 55 -14.62 -9.88 2.01
C TYR A 55 -15.67 -8.87 1.52
N ILE A 56 -15.38 -8.13 0.45
CA ILE A 56 -16.31 -7.14 -0.11
C ILE A 56 -17.15 -7.77 -1.25
N GLY A 57 -16.59 -8.74 -1.98
CA GLY A 57 -17.32 -9.47 -3.02
C GLY A 57 -17.46 -8.73 -4.35
N GLU A 58 -16.83 -7.57 -4.51
CA GLU A 58 -16.79 -6.81 -5.76
C GLU A 58 -15.37 -6.35 -6.12
N LYS A 59 -15.20 -5.84 -7.35
CA LYS A 59 -13.92 -5.31 -7.79
C LYS A 59 -13.70 -3.91 -7.19
N PRO A 60 -12.54 -3.63 -6.57
CA PRO A 60 -12.24 -2.31 -6.06
C PRO A 60 -12.15 -1.30 -7.22
N LYS A 61 -12.68 -0.10 -7.01
CA LYS A 61 -12.60 0.99 -7.99
C LYS A 61 -11.27 1.72 -7.88
N ILE A 62 -10.30 1.28 -8.67
CA ILE A 62 -8.94 1.82 -8.64
C ILE A 62 -8.66 2.55 -9.96
N ASN A 63 -8.39 3.85 -9.86
CA ASN A 63 -7.88 4.66 -10.96
C ASN A 63 -6.68 5.46 -10.44
N VAL A 64 -5.46 5.13 -10.86
CA VAL A 64 -4.23 5.65 -10.27
C VAL A 64 -3.69 6.83 -11.08
N GLU A 65 -3.38 7.93 -10.39
CA GLU A 65 -2.60 9.04 -10.94
C GLU A 65 -1.13 8.91 -10.54
N LEU A 66 -0.20 9.37 -11.37
CA LEU A 66 1.24 9.14 -11.19
C LEU A 66 2.02 10.34 -10.66
N SER A 67 1.37 11.24 -9.92
CA SER A 67 1.98 12.43 -9.34
C SER A 67 2.07 12.34 -7.82
N GLY A 68 3.09 12.96 -7.23
CA GLY A 68 3.19 13.13 -5.77
C GLY A 68 4.52 12.66 -5.20
N ASP A 69 4.76 13.05 -3.96
CA ASP A 69 5.96 12.71 -3.23
C ASP A 69 5.86 11.32 -2.60
N ILE A 70 6.87 10.48 -2.82
CA ILE A 70 6.90 9.08 -2.36
C ILE A 70 6.76 9.01 -0.84
N LYS A 71 7.45 9.89 -0.12
CA LYS A 71 7.50 9.88 1.34
C LYS A 71 6.15 10.30 1.93
N GLU A 72 5.52 11.33 1.37
CA GLU A 72 4.18 11.74 1.79
C GLU A 72 3.11 10.69 1.50
N ILE A 73 3.13 10.07 0.32
CA ILE A 73 2.20 8.98 -0.02
C ILE A 73 2.39 7.79 0.93
N LEU A 74 3.63 7.44 1.25
CA LEU A 74 3.93 6.35 2.18
C LEU A 74 3.47 6.69 3.61
N ARG A 75 3.69 7.92 4.07
CA ARG A 75 3.20 8.43 5.37
C ARG A 75 1.69 8.33 5.47
N GLU A 76 0.96 8.78 4.44
CA GLU A 76 -0.50 8.67 4.37
C GLU A 76 -0.93 7.20 4.44
N THR A 77 -0.26 6.32 3.70
CA THR A 77 -0.55 4.88 3.63
C THR A 77 -0.42 4.23 5.00
N ILE A 78 0.67 4.51 5.73
CA ILE A 78 0.90 4.02 7.11
C ILE A 78 -0.25 4.40 8.04
N GLU A 79 -0.73 5.64 7.97
CA GLU A 79 -1.82 6.10 8.83
C GLU A 79 -3.16 5.45 8.46
N LEU A 80 -3.40 5.23 7.16
CA LEU A 80 -4.58 4.49 6.68
C LEU A 80 -4.54 3.02 7.11
N GLU A 81 -3.38 2.36 7.06
CA GLU A 81 -3.20 0.97 7.49
C GLU A 81 -3.44 0.83 8.99
N LYS A 82 -2.88 1.72 9.82
CA LYS A 82 -3.16 1.78 11.27
C LYS A 82 -4.65 1.94 11.53
N LYS A 83 -5.33 2.77 10.74
CA LYS A 83 -6.77 2.97 10.85
C LYS A 83 -7.54 1.72 10.44
N LEU A 84 -7.19 1.09 9.31
CA LEU A 84 -7.80 -0.15 8.85
C LEU A 84 -7.61 -1.29 9.88
N ILE A 85 -6.45 -1.41 10.52
CA ILE A 85 -6.21 -2.42 11.57
C ILE A 85 -7.15 -2.22 12.77
N LYS A 86 -7.43 -0.96 13.14
CA LYS A 86 -8.37 -0.65 14.23
C LYS A 86 -9.82 -0.93 13.82
N GLU A 87 -10.19 -0.60 12.59
CA GLU A 87 -11.57 -0.69 12.09
C GLU A 87 -11.96 -2.08 11.56
N SER A 88 -10.99 -2.92 11.16
CA SER A 88 -11.25 -4.26 10.61
C SER A 88 -11.78 -5.28 11.63
N GLY A 89 -11.84 -4.92 12.92
CA GLY A 89 -12.56 -5.67 13.95
C GLY A 89 -12.16 -7.15 14.02
N MET A 90 -13.14 -8.05 13.88
CA MET A 90 -12.96 -9.51 13.90
C MET A 90 -12.54 -10.11 12.54
N THR A 91 -12.34 -9.30 11.50
CA THR A 91 -11.98 -9.77 10.16
C THR A 91 -10.48 -10.08 10.10
N PHE A 92 -10.11 -11.19 10.74
CA PHE A 92 -8.72 -11.58 11.02
C PHE A 92 -7.84 -11.57 9.77
N GLY A 93 -8.36 -12.05 8.64
CA GLY A 93 -7.61 -12.08 7.37
C GLY A 93 -7.22 -10.69 6.87
N ILE A 94 -8.14 -9.72 6.88
CA ILE A 94 -7.83 -8.32 6.49
C ILE A 94 -6.80 -7.77 7.47
N ARG A 95 -7.07 -7.88 8.77
CA ARG A 95 -6.22 -7.31 9.82
C ARG A 95 -4.80 -7.84 9.76
N GLN A 96 -4.61 -9.15 9.64
CA GLN A 96 -3.28 -9.76 9.56
C GLN A 96 -2.53 -9.30 8.32
N THR A 97 -3.17 -9.31 7.15
CA THR A 97 -2.56 -8.81 5.91
C THR A 97 -2.14 -7.35 6.05
N THR A 98 -3.01 -6.49 6.59
CA THR A 98 -2.68 -5.07 6.80
C THR A 98 -1.52 -4.86 7.78
N ILE A 99 -1.38 -5.67 8.83
CA ILE A 99 -0.22 -5.60 9.75
C ILE A 99 1.09 -5.91 9.03
N HIS A 100 1.10 -6.90 8.13
CA HIS A 100 2.29 -7.23 7.34
C HIS A 100 2.68 -6.09 6.40
N CYS A 101 1.69 -5.46 5.76
CA CYS A 101 1.90 -4.27 4.93
C CYS A 101 2.50 -3.12 5.76
N LEU A 102 1.87 -2.80 6.91
CA LEU A 102 2.32 -1.72 7.81
C LEU A 102 3.77 -1.89 8.26
N THR A 103 4.16 -3.11 8.62
CA THR A 103 5.54 -3.38 9.08
C THR A 103 6.56 -3.09 7.98
N SER A 104 6.24 -3.42 6.73
CA SER A 104 7.10 -3.14 5.58
C SER A 104 7.14 -1.65 5.27
N ASP A 105 5.99 -0.98 5.30
CA ASP A 105 5.87 0.44 4.98
C ASP A 105 6.58 1.33 6.00
N GLU A 106 6.43 1.05 7.31
CA GLU A 106 7.16 1.78 8.36
C GLU A 106 8.67 1.62 8.23
N LYS A 107 9.13 0.41 7.86
CA LYS A 107 10.55 0.16 7.59
C LYS A 107 11.04 1.01 6.42
N PHE A 108 10.32 1.04 5.29
CA PHE A 108 10.73 1.86 4.15
C PHE A 108 10.67 3.35 4.43
N TYR A 109 9.66 3.80 5.18
CA TYR A 109 9.50 5.19 5.56
C TYR A 109 10.69 5.68 6.39
N PHE A 110 11.24 4.84 7.27
CA PHE A 110 12.47 5.14 8.00
C PHE A 110 13.70 5.31 7.09
N TYR A 111 13.80 4.52 6.01
CA TYR A 111 14.94 4.58 5.08
C TYR A 111 14.85 5.68 4.02
N LEU A 112 13.63 6.18 3.73
CA LEU A 112 13.41 7.35 2.89
C LEU A 112 13.74 8.63 3.67
N LYS A 113 14.96 9.14 3.50
CA LYS A 113 15.42 10.41 4.10
C LYS A 113 14.65 11.60 3.55
#